data_AF-A0A955AI76-F1
#
_entry.id   AF-A0A955AI76-F1
#
_cell.length_a   1.000
_cell.length_b   1.000
_cell.length_c   1.000
_cell.angle_alpha   90.00
_cell.angle_beta   90.00
_cell.angle_gamma   90.00
#
_symmetry.space_group_name_H-M   'P 1'
#
loop_
_entity.id
_entity.type
_entity.pdbx_description
1 polymer ?
#
loop_
_entity_poly.entity_id
_entity_poly.type
_entity_poly.pdbx_seq_one_letter_code
_entity_poly.pdbx_strand_id
1 'polypeptide(L)' 'RRPHADIEEAHRSVSLIHLANIAVRTGRSLEFNLETETIVDDPDAHAMLGRKYRDAGHWSVPNFA' A
#
# COMPACT_ATOMS: atom_id res chain seq x y z
N ARG A 1 23.75 -10.55 -12.14
CA ARG A 1 23.82 -9.07 -12.03
C ARG A 1 22.97 -8.64 -10.84
N ARG A 2 23.43 -7.71 -10.00
CA ARG A 2 22.63 -7.20 -8.87
C ARG A 2 21.67 -6.09 -9.35
N PRO A 3 20.50 -5.91 -8.69
CA PRO A 3 19.64 -4.75 -8.92
C PRO A 3 20.39 -3.44 -8.68
N HIS A 4 19.92 -2.36 -9.30
CA HIS A 4 20.53 -1.03 -9.16
C HIS A 4 20.24 -0.35 -7.81
N ALA A 5 19.19 -0.80 -7.10
CA ALA A 5 18.77 -0.30 -5.81
C ALA A 5 18.26 -1.46 -4.95
N ASP A 6 18.29 -1.29 -3.63
CA ASP A 6 17.71 -2.24 -2.69
C ASP A 6 16.18 -2.17 -2.73
N ILE A 7 15.53 -3.27 -2.33
CA ILE A 7 14.07 -3.38 -2.36
C ILE A 7 13.38 -2.30 -1.51
N GLU A 8 13.99 -1.93 -0.39
CA GLU A 8 13.49 -0.90 0.52
C GLU A 8 13.44 0.49 -0.11
N GLU A 9 14.40 0.81 -0.98
CA GLU A 9 14.43 2.09 -1.69
C GLU A 9 13.32 2.17 -2.74
N ALA A 10 13.09 1.06 -3.44
CA ALA A 10 11.98 0.94 -4.38
C ALA A 10 10.62 1.00 -3.67
N HIS A 11 10.46 0.29 -2.55
CA HIS A 11 9.25 0.32 -1.71
C HIS A 11 8.90 1.74 -1.28
N ARG A 12 9.84 2.46 -0.66
CA ARG A 12 9.60 3.85 -0.19
C ARG A 12 9.22 4.78 -1.32
N SER A 13 9.91 4.69 -2.45
CA SER A 13 9.64 5.54 -3.63
C SER A 13 8.23 5.30 -4.19
N VAL A 14 7.83 4.04 -4.29
CA VAL A 14 6.52 3.64 -4.84
C VAL A 14 5.39 3.92 -3.86
N SER A 15 5.62 3.75 -2.55
CA SER A 15 4.65 4.07 -1.50
C SER A 15 4.18 5.53 -1.56
N LEU A 16 5.08 6.49 -1.80
CA LEU A 16 4.69 7.90 -1.95
C LEU A 16 3.71 8.13 -3.11
N ILE A 17 3.93 7.45 -4.25
CA ILE A 17 3.06 7.57 -5.42
C ILE A 17 1.68 6.96 -5.13
N HIS A 18 1.61 5.84 -4.41
CA HIS A 18 0.34 5.25 -4.02
C HIS A 18 -0.43 6.13 -3.03
N LEU A 19 0.24 6.67 -2.01
CA LEU A 19 -0.37 7.61 -1.06
C LEU A 19 -0.90 8.86 -1.75
N ALA A 20 -0.15 9.43 -2.71
CA ALA A 20 -0.61 10.56 -3.50
C ALA A 20 -1.88 10.23 -4.32
N ASN A 21 -1.92 9.05 -4.95
CA ASN A 21 -3.10 8.60 -5.68
C ASN A 21 -4.33 8.41 -4.77
N ILE A 22 -4.13 7.90 -3.56
CA ILE A 22 -5.21 7.77 -2.58
C ILE A 22 -5.70 9.16 -2.16
N ALA A 23 -4.80 10.09 -1.83
CA ALA A 23 -5.15 11.46 -1.46
C ALA A 23 -5.97 12.18 -2.55
N VAL A 24 -5.58 12.02 -3.82
CA VAL A 24 -6.33 12.56 -4.97
C VAL A 24 -7.71 11.93 -5.09
N ARG A 25 -7.83 10.62 -4.90
CA ARG A 25 -9.12 9.89 -5.01
C ARG A 25 -10.09 10.22 -3.89
N THR A 26 -9.58 10.43 -2.67
CA THR A 26 -10.39 10.77 -1.49
C THR A 26 -10.61 12.28 -1.34
N GLY A 27 -9.84 13.11 -2.06
CA GLY A 27 -9.94 14.56 -2.03
C GLY A 27 -9.42 15.20 -0.74
N ARG A 28 -8.53 14.52 0.00
CA ARG A 28 -8.03 14.96 1.31
C ARG A 28 -6.58 14.54 1.55
N SER A 29 -5.90 15.26 2.45
CA SER A 29 -4.57 14.88 2.93
C SER A 29 -4.67 13.61 3.79
N LEU A 30 -3.62 12.79 3.76
CA LEU A 30 -3.55 11.55 4.54
C LEU A 30 -2.48 11.70 5.64
N GLU A 31 -2.81 11.24 6.85
CA GLU A 31 -1.82 11.00 7.88
C GLU A 31 -1.40 9.53 7.83
N PHE A 32 -0.10 9.27 7.66
CA PHE A 32 0.44 7.92 7.45
C PHE A 32 1.47 7.58 8.53
N ASN A 33 1.22 6.48 9.25
CA ASN A 33 2.16 5.94 10.23
C ASN A 33 3.20 5.06 9.51
N LEU A 34 4.47 5.47 9.54
CA LEU A 34 5.57 4.77 8.88
C LEU A 34 5.97 3.45 9.57
N GLU A 35 5.64 3.28 10.85
CA GLU A 35 5.98 2.07 11.60
C GLU A 35 4.98 0.94 11.31
N THR A 36 3.68 1.28 11.29
CA THR A 36 2.61 0.30 11.03
C THR A 36 2.19 0.24 9.57
N GLU A 37 2.71 1.15 8.73
CA GLU A 37 2.33 1.35 7.32
C GLU A 37 0.82 1.53 7.11
N THR A 38 0.19 2.30 8.00
CA THR A 38 -1.26 2.52 8.00
C THR A 38 -1.63 3.99 7.83
N ILE A 39 -2.73 4.25 7.14
CA ILE A 39 -3.38 5.56 7.18
C ILE A 39 -4.17 5.67 8.49
N VAL A 40 -3.93 6.74 9.26
CA VAL A 40 -4.48 6.98 10.60
C VAL A 40 -5.87 7.62 10.49
N ASP A 41 -6.82 7.16 11.32
CA ASP A 41 -8.19 7.68 11.44
C ASP A 41 -8.99 7.83 10.12
N ASP A 42 -8.62 7.11 9.07
CA ASP A 42 -9.29 7.13 7.76
C ASP A 42 -9.53 5.70 7.22
N PRO A 43 -10.59 5.01 7.67
CA PRO A 43 -10.86 3.63 7.28
C PRO A 43 -11.12 3.47 5.78
N ASP A 44 -11.70 4.49 5.13
CA ASP A 44 -11.98 4.47 3.69
C ASP A 44 -10.68 4.50 2.88
N ALA A 45 -9.75 5.40 3.21
CA ALA A 45 -8.45 5.49 2.56
C ALA A 45 -7.58 4.28 2.91
N HIS A 46 -7.60 3.83 4.16
CA HIS A 46 -6.87 2.64 4.62
C HIS A 46 -7.24 1.39 3.82
N ALA A 47 -8.53 1.21 3.52
CA ALA A 47 -9.00 0.09 2.69
C ALA A 47 -8.39 0.09 1.26
N MET A 48 -7.88 1.23 0.78
CA MET A 48 -7.26 1.37 -0.54
C MET A 48 -5.77 0.97 -0.57
N LEU A 49 -5.14 0.76 0.59
CA LEU A 49 -3.78 0.19 0.67
C LEU A 49 -3.75 -1.27 0.21
N GLY A 50 -4.88 -1.96 0.34
CA GLY A 50 -5.07 -3.34 -0.08
C GLY A 50 -5.95 -3.48 -1.31
N ARG A 51 -6.05 -4.72 -1.79
CA ARG A 51 -7.05 -5.14 -2.77
C ARG A 51 -7.95 -6.20 -2.16
N LYS A 52 -9.21 -6.24 -2.57
CA LYS A 52 -10.05 -7.41 -2.33
C LYS A 52 -9.57 -8.55 -3.23
N TYR A 53 -9.11 -9.63 -2.62
CA TYR A 53 -8.74 -10.83 -3.36
C TYR A 53 -10.01 -11.57 -3.82
N ARG A 54 -9.87 -12.38 -4.87
CA ARG A 54 -10.97 -13.22 -5.36
C ARG A 54 -11.13 -14.44 -4.44
N ASP A 55 -12.37 -14.82 -4.17
CA ASP A 55 -12.70 -16.01 -3.40
C ASP A 55 -12.21 -17.31 -4.09
N ALA A 56 -12.17 -18.40 -3.31
CA ALA A 56 -11.89 -19.77 -3.72
C ALA A 56 -10.41 -20.17 -3.94
N GLY A 57 -9.51 -19.76 -3.05
CA GLY A 57 -8.14 -20.29 -3.04
C GLY A 57 -7.35 -19.96 -4.31
N HIS A 58 -7.70 -18.84 -4.94
CA HIS A 58 -7.08 -18.39 -6.16
C HIS A 58 -5.59 -18.08 -5.93
N TRP A 59 -4.73 -18.43 -6.88
CA TRP A 59 -3.26 -18.31 -6.77
C TRP A 59 -2.75 -16.90 -6.44
N SER A 60 -3.59 -15.88 -6.60
CA SER A 60 -3.22 -14.51 -6.26
C SER A 60 -3.51 -14.11 -4.81
N VAL A 61 -4.13 -14.97 -4.00
CA VAL A 61 -4.27 -14.77 -2.54
C VAL A 61 -2.92 -15.11 -1.89
N PRO A 62 -2.25 -14.16 -1.21
CA PRO A 62 -1.00 -14.45 -0.54
C PRO A 62 -1.23 -15.43 0.61
N ASN A 63 -0.37 -16.44 0.71
CA ASN A 63 -0.32 -17.34 1.85
C ASN A 63 0.70 -16.79 2.85
N PHE A 64 0.24 -16.24 3.96
CA PHE A 64 1.09 -15.69 5.03
C PHE A 64 1.35 -16.71 6.15
N ALA A 65 1.42 -18.00 5.80
CA ALA A 65 1.75 -19.08 6.73
C ALA A 65 3.19 -18.98 7.25
#